data_AF-A0AAJ8DPR3-F1
#
_entry.id   AF-A0AAJ8DPR3-F1
#
_cell.length_a   1.000
_cell.length_b   1.000
_cell.length_c   1.000
_cell.angle_alpha   90.00
_cell.angle_beta   90.00
_cell.angle_gamma   90.00
#
_symmetry.space_group_name_H-M   'P 1'
#
loop_
_entity.id
_entity.type
_entity.pdbx_description
1 polymer ?
#
loop_
_entity_poly.entity_id
_entity_poly.type
_entity_poly.pdbx_seq_one_letter_code
_entity_poly.pdbx_strand_id
1 'polypeptide(L)'
;MVHFRLGSTLLLAAACLLVTKDVSTERVITCDDAYSVQRLSCETGVIIVQAALYGRADREICSEGKRPQQLTNTKCSQAGTVDVLKKRCDGKRVCELNTNVVRTSDPCSGIIKYLEINYTCFPANHLVVCEHSLGHLCCDIGQVIHVYGADFGRRDQTTCSYQRPTSQVQNVYCSSPTSKVAESCNGRNSCTISASNSVFGDPCVGTYKYLEVAYTCLCFSRAQMSGGYDESTTKRVITCEGPYNIHRLSCETGVIIVQTALYGRADREMCSEGRPAHSLTNTECFQHGTLEVLKKRCDGKKFNSSSETPSSSTMLCPRLSNTLLLAATCLLINSGFSRAQHFLAPIETALSTERVITCDDLGNVHRLSCEIGVISVQAALYGRADKETCSEGRPAEQLTNTHCSQHGTLDVFKKRCDGKRVCELNTDVVRTSDPCYGIYKYLDTTFACFPAIRSVACEQSFVNLQCDEGQVIFVHGADYGRHDPTTCSYGRPASQIQNVQCSSPTHKVAQSCDGKSSCAVKASNSVFGDPCVGTYKYLEVAYSCRCM
;
A
#
# COMPACT_ATOMS: atom_id res chain seq x y z
N MET A 1 42.10 8.52 -33.58
CA MET A 1 41.24 8.02 -34.67
C MET A 1 39.97 7.50 -34.01
N VAL A 2 38.86 8.20 -34.19
CA VAL A 2 37.58 7.90 -33.51
C VAL A 2 37.01 6.63 -34.12
N HIS A 3 36.82 5.59 -33.31
CA HIS A 3 36.00 4.44 -33.68
C HIS A 3 35.02 4.13 -32.55
N PHE A 4 33.77 4.53 -32.76
CA PHE A 4 32.60 3.95 -32.12
C PHE A 4 32.46 2.50 -32.58
N ARG A 5 32.35 1.56 -31.64
CA ARG A 5 31.67 0.28 -31.87
C ARG A 5 30.75 -0.03 -30.70
N LEU A 6 29.48 -0.21 -31.05
CA LEU A 6 28.37 -0.63 -30.19
C LEU A 6 28.75 -1.90 -29.43
N GLY A 7 28.82 -1.81 -28.10
CA GLY A 7 28.85 -2.94 -27.20
C GLY A 7 27.43 -3.36 -26.85
N SER A 8 27.04 -4.54 -27.29
CA SER A 8 25.77 -5.21 -26.99
C SER A 8 25.69 -5.51 -25.49
N THR A 9 25.11 -4.60 -24.70
CA THR A 9 24.78 -4.88 -23.30
C THR A 9 23.51 -5.71 -23.23
N LEU A 10 23.71 -7.01 -23.06
CA LEU A 10 22.70 -7.95 -22.58
C LEU A 10 22.25 -7.48 -21.18
N LEU A 11 21.10 -6.81 -21.09
CA LEU A 11 20.41 -6.55 -19.84
C LEU A 11 19.87 -7.88 -19.30
N LEU A 12 20.68 -8.59 -18.52
CA LEU A 12 20.19 -9.58 -17.57
C LEU A 12 19.50 -8.81 -16.44
N ALA A 13 18.24 -8.41 -16.71
CA ALA A 13 17.33 -7.97 -15.68
C ALA A 13 17.16 -9.14 -14.70
N ALA A 14 17.84 -9.07 -13.56
CA ALA A 14 17.58 -9.94 -12.44
C ALA A 14 16.10 -9.78 -12.09
N ALA A 15 15.35 -10.84 -12.34
CA ALA A 15 13.94 -10.94 -12.01
C ALA A 15 13.76 -10.77 -10.50
N CYS A 16 13.44 -9.55 -10.08
CA CYS A 16 12.57 -9.36 -8.93
C CYS A 16 11.24 -10.01 -9.29
N LEU A 17 11.09 -11.29 -8.95
CA LEU A 17 9.81 -11.96 -8.84
C LEU A 17 9.01 -11.26 -7.72
N LEU A 18 8.44 -10.10 -8.03
CA LEU A 18 7.27 -9.62 -7.32
C LEU A 18 6.17 -10.62 -7.62
N VAL A 19 5.90 -11.51 -6.67
CA VAL A 19 4.69 -12.31 -6.64
C VAL A 19 3.53 -11.33 -6.41
N THR A 20 3.11 -10.64 -7.47
CA THR A 20 1.83 -9.94 -7.46
C THR A 20 0.77 -11.03 -7.47
N LYS A 21 0.14 -11.27 -6.31
CA LYS A 21 -1.03 -12.15 -6.24
C LYS A 21 -2.08 -11.61 -7.21
N ASP A 22 -2.34 -12.35 -8.28
CA ASP A 22 -3.46 -12.11 -9.19
C ASP A 22 -4.74 -12.05 -8.35
N VAL A 23 -5.41 -10.91 -8.34
CA VAL A 23 -6.73 -10.79 -7.71
C VAL A 23 -7.74 -11.31 -8.73
N SER A 24 -7.98 -12.63 -8.69
CA SER A 24 -9.02 -13.29 -9.49
C SER A 24 -10.37 -12.64 -9.22
N THR A 25 -11.07 -12.25 -10.28
CA THR A 25 -12.47 -11.84 -10.19
C THR A 25 -13.33 -13.08 -10.22
N GLU A 26 -13.99 -13.35 -9.12
CA GLU A 26 -14.91 -14.48 -8.97
C GLU A 26 -16.29 -14.09 -9.50
N ARG A 27 -16.90 -14.99 -10.27
CA ARG A 27 -18.26 -14.83 -10.81
C ARG A 27 -19.17 -15.90 -10.26
N VAL A 28 -20.27 -15.49 -9.63
CA VAL A 28 -21.28 -16.41 -9.10
C VAL A 28 -22.65 -16.05 -9.66
N ILE A 29 -23.41 -17.06 -10.06
CA ILE A 29 -24.74 -16.91 -10.65
C ILE A 29 -25.74 -17.74 -9.85
N THR A 30 -26.93 -17.20 -9.61
CA THR A 30 -28.02 -17.91 -8.93
C THR A 30 -29.34 -17.61 -9.63
N CYS A 31 -30.05 -18.65 -10.03
CA CYS A 31 -31.35 -18.50 -10.67
C CYS A 31 -32.38 -17.95 -9.67
N ASP A 32 -33.30 -17.10 -10.15
CA ASP A 32 -34.33 -16.53 -9.30
C ASP A 32 -35.39 -17.57 -8.92
N ASP A 33 -35.15 -18.23 -7.80
CA ASP A 33 -36.11 -19.05 -7.08
C ASP A 33 -36.12 -18.63 -5.60
N ALA A 34 -37.23 -18.87 -4.91
CA ALA A 34 -37.43 -18.36 -3.56
C ALA A 34 -36.54 -19.02 -2.49
N TYR A 35 -35.81 -20.09 -2.83
CA TYR A 35 -35.10 -20.95 -1.89
C TYR A 35 -33.58 -20.98 -2.13
N SER A 36 -33.12 -20.49 -3.27
CA SER A 36 -31.72 -20.49 -3.65
C SER A 36 -30.95 -19.45 -2.85
N VAL A 37 -29.95 -19.94 -2.12
CA VAL A 37 -28.99 -19.13 -1.37
C VAL A 37 -27.71 -19.05 -2.18
N GLN A 38 -27.30 -17.83 -2.50
CA GLN A 38 -26.03 -17.51 -3.10
C GLN A 38 -25.00 -17.25 -1.99
N ARG A 39 -23.82 -17.88 -2.11
CA ARG A 39 -22.72 -17.77 -1.16
C ARG A 39 -21.48 -17.23 -1.86
N LEU A 40 -20.96 -16.11 -1.35
CA LEU A 40 -19.68 -15.54 -1.73
C LEU A 40 -18.70 -15.81 -0.60
N SER A 41 -17.46 -16.17 -0.93
CA SER A 41 -16.44 -16.41 0.08
C SER A 41 -15.05 -16.06 -0.41
N CYS A 42 -14.24 -15.52 0.50
CA CYS A 42 -12.81 -15.29 0.32
C CYS A 42 -12.01 -16.17 1.27
N GLU A 43 -11.08 -16.96 0.75
CA GLU A 43 -10.13 -17.72 1.58
C GLU A 43 -9.23 -16.77 2.39
N THR A 44 -8.74 -15.73 1.71
CA THR A 44 -7.95 -14.64 2.31
C THR A 44 -8.52 -13.29 1.91
N GLY A 45 -8.53 -12.34 2.83
CA GLY A 45 -9.11 -11.03 2.61
C GLY A 45 -10.64 -10.99 2.74
N VAL A 46 -11.24 -9.97 2.14
CA VAL A 46 -12.67 -9.67 2.20
C VAL A 46 -13.24 -9.44 0.81
N ILE A 47 -14.53 -9.71 0.68
CA ILE A 47 -15.30 -9.55 -0.54
C ILE A 47 -15.42 -8.05 -0.87
N ILE A 48 -15.16 -7.69 -2.12
CA ILE A 48 -15.46 -6.39 -2.71
C ILE A 48 -16.23 -6.61 -4.00
N VAL A 49 -17.51 -6.22 -4.03
CA VAL A 49 -18.38 -6.38 -5.19
C VAL A 49 -17.97 -5.39 -6.28
N GLN A 50 -17.62 -5.93 -7.45
CA GLN A 50 -17.21 -5.14 -8.62
C GLN A 50 -18.41 -4.80 -9.51
N ALA A 51 -19.24 -5.79 -9.79
CA ALA A 51 -20.43 -5.65 -10.61
C ALA A 51 -21.49 -6.67 -10.18
N ALA A 52 -22.75 -6.35 -10.44
CA ALA A 52 -23.85 -7.25 -10.21
C ALA A 52 -25.04 -6.94 -11.11
N LEU A 53 -25.82 -7.98 -11.39
CA LEU A 53 -27.02 -7.93 -12.20
C LEU A 53 -28.10 -8.80 -11.56
N TYR A 54 -29.26 -8.20 -11.28
CA TYR A 54 -30.49 -8.94 -11.04
C TYR A 54 -31.41 -8.70 -12.24
N GLY A 55 -31.67 -9.75 -13.00
CA GLY A 55 -32.35 -9.64 -14.29
C GLY A 55 -31.99 -10.77 -15.24
N ARG A 56 -31.74 -10.45 -16.50
CA ARG A 56 -31.29 -11.38 -17.53
C ARG A 56 -30.47 -10.65 -18.58
N ALA A 57 -29.24 -11.12 -18.81
CA ALA A 57 -28.30 -10.65 -19.82
C ALA A 57 -28.16 -11.60 -21.03
N ASP A 58 -28.64 -12.84 -20.93
CA ASP A 58 -28.52 -13.86 -21.99
C ASP A 58 -29.67 -14.90 -21.95
N ARG A 59 -29.71 -15.77 -22.96
CA ARG A 59 -30.76 -16.81 -23.13
C ARG A 59 -30.41 -18.17 -22.53
N GLU A 60 -29.14 -18.41 -22.19
CA GLU A 60 -28.64 -19.73 -21.80
C GLU A 60 -28.72 -19.92 -20.29
N ILE A 61 -28.33 -18.91 -19.51
CA ILE A 61 -28.32 -18.95 -18.06
C ILE A 61 -29.74 -19.10 -17.52
N CYS A 62 -29.95 -20.10 -16.66
CA CYS A 62 -31.24 -20.42 -16.04
C CYS A 62 -32.36 -20.68 -17.07
N SER A 63 -32.04 -21.38 -18.17
CA SER A 63 -32.97 -21.69 -19.27
C SER A 63 -33.69 -23.04 -19.14
N GLU A 64 -33.17 -23.94 -18.30
CA GLU A 64 -33.69 -25.30 -18.16
C GLU A 64 -35.18 -25.32 -17.77
N GLY A 65 -35.97 -26.03 -18.57
CA GLY A 65 -37.42 -26.18 -18.36
C GLY A 65 -38.25 -24.90 -18.56
N LYS A 66 -37.68 -23.83 -19.15
CA LYS A 66 -38.38 -22.55 -19.38
C LYS A 66 -38.87 -22.41 -20.81
N ARG A 67 -39.99 -21.70 -21.01
CA ARG A 67 -40.53 -21.43 -22.35
C ARG A 67 -39.69 -20.36 -23.06
N PRO A 68 -39.52 -20.42 -24.40
CA PRO A 68 -38.73 -19.43 -25.14
C PRO A 68 -39.13 -17.98 -24.87
N GLN A 69 -40.43 -17.69 -24.73
CA GLN A 69 -40.94 -16.35 -24.44
C GLN A 69 -40.36 -15.77 -23.14
N GLN A 70 -40.14 -16.63 -22.13
CA GLN A 70 -39.62 -16.23 -20.81
C GLN A 70 -38.12 -15.93 -20.81
N LEU A 71 -37.41 -16.21 -21.92
CA LEU A 71 -35.97 -16.00 -22.10
C LEU A 71 -35.66 -14.86 -23.09
N THR A 72 -36.69 -14.26 -23.70
CA THR A 72 -36.50 -13.34 -24.83
C THR A 72 -35.84 -12.01 -24.48
N ASN A 73 -36.13 -11.44 -23.29
CA ASN A 73 -35.61 -10.15 -22.88
C ASN A 73 -34.27 -10.30 -22.15
N THR A 74 -33.18 -10.04 -22.88
CA THR A 74 -31.80 -10.07 -22.37
C THR A 74 -31.24 -8.69 -22.02
N LYS A 75 -32.08 -7.65 -22.06
CA LYS A 75 -31.75 -6.30 -21.58
C LYS A 75 -32.52 -6.00 -20.31
N CYS A 76 -32.74 -7.03 -19.49
CA CYS A 76 -33.42 -6.91 -18.23
C CYS A 76 -32.41 -6.76 -17.10
N SER A 77 -32.46 -5.66 -16.38
CA SER A 77 -31.59 -5.42 -15.23
C SER A 77 -32.26 -4.45 -14.28
N GLN A 78 -32.22 -4.77 -12.99
CA GLN A 78 -32.69 -3.87 -11.94
C GLN A 78 -31.59 -2.89 -11.53
N ALA A 79 -31.91 -1.59 -11.58
CA ALA A 79 -31.02 -0.55 -11.08
C ALA A 79 -30.82 -0.68 -9.55
N GLY A 80 -29.65 -0.27 -9.06
CA GLY A 80 -29.31 -0.31 -7.62
C GLY A 80 -28.91 -1.70 -7.09
N THR A 81 -28.93 -2.75 -7.92
CA THR A 81 -28.52 -4.11 -7.50
C THR A 81 -27.11 -4.13 -6.90
N VAL A 82 -26.17 -3.41 -7.53
CA VAL A 82 -24.77 -3.33 -7.07
C VAL A 82 -24.69 -2.70 -5.69
N ASP A 83 -25.40 -1.60 -5.45
CA ASP A 83 -25.32 -0.86 -4.17
C ASP A 83 -25.88 -1.68 -3.01
N VAL A 84 -26.97 -2.42 -3.24
CA VAL A 84 -27.56 -3.34 -2.26
C VAL A 84 -26.56 -4.44 -1.89
N LEU A 85 -25.87 -5.01 -2.88
CA LEU A 85 -24.89 -6.08 -2.65
C LEU A 85 -23.61 -5.57 -2.01
N LYS A 86 -23.10 -4.41 -2.42
CA LYS A 86 -21.97 -3.75 -1.76
C LYS A 86 -22.27 -3.53 -0.29
N LYS A 87 -23.41 -2.92 0.02
CA LYS A 87 -23.86 -2.69 1.40
C LYS A 87 -23.99 -3.99 2.20
N ARG A 88 -24.39 -5.09 1.56
CA ARG A 88 -24.62 -6.37 2.25
C ARG A 88 -23.34 -7.19 2.43
N CYS A 89 -22.43 -7.16 1.47
CA CYS A 89 -21.31 -8.10 1.34
C CYS A 89 -19.92 -7.48 1.42
N ASP A 90 -19.74 -6.20 1.09
CA ASP A 90 -18.40 -5.60 1.12
C ASP A 90 -17.81 -5.66 2.53
N GLY A 91 -16.52 -6.00 2.61
CA GLY A 91 -15.81 -6.15 3.88
C GLY A 91 -16.08 -7.47 4.62
N LYS A 92 -16.96 -8.35 4.11
CA LYS A 92 -17.19 -9.67 4.71
C LYS A 92 -16.26 -10.72 4.13
N ARG A 93 -15.87 -11.72 4.95
CA ARG A 93 -15.17 -12.92 4.46
C ARG A 93 -16.11 -13.88 3.75
N VAL A 94 -17.33 -13.99 4.26
CA VAL A 94 -18.40 -14.83 3.72
C VAL A 94 -19.68 -14.01 3.67
N CYS A 95 -20.36 -14.01 2.52
CA CYS A 95 -21.65 -13.35 2.35
C CYS A 95 -22.66 -14.36 1.78
N GLU A 96 -23.73 -14.61 2.53
CA GLU A 96 -24.85 -15.45 2.11
C GLU A 96 -26.11 -14.60 1.95
N LEU A 97 -26.76 -14.73 0.80
CA LEU A 97 -27.93 -13.95 0.41
C LEU A 97 -28.82 -14.73 -0.55
N ASN A 98 -30.10 -14.38 -0.61
CA ASN A 98 -31.03 -14.88 -1.62
C ASN A 98 -31.44 -13.73 -2.55
N THR A 99 -32.14 -14.06 -3.65
CA THR A 99 -32.60 -13.05 -4.61
C THR A 99 -33.61 -12.06 -4.00
N ASN A 100 -34.31 -12.43 -2.92
CA ASN A 100 -35.21 -11.52 -2.20
C ASN A 100 -34.51 -10.30 -1.60
N VAL A 101 -33.19 -10.37 -1.31
CA VAL A 101 -32.43 -9.21 -0.81
C VAL A 101 -32.35 -8.08 -1.84
N VAL A 102 -32.29 -8.43 -3.13
CA VAL A 102 -32.16 -7.45 -4.23
C VAL A 102 -33.51 -7.16 -4.91
N ARG A 103 -34.51 -8.02 -4.75
CA ARG A 103 -35.83 -7.91 -5.40
C ARG A 103 -36.69 -6.79 -4.79
N THR A 104 -36.37 -5.54 -5.12
CA THR A 104 -37.17 -4.36 -4.71
C THR A 104 -38.36 -4.12 -5.65
N SER A 105 -38.23 -4.52 -6.92
CA SER A 105 -39.28 -4.49 -7.93
C SER A 105 -39.07 -5.62 -8.94
N ASP A 106 -40.05 -5.90 -9.80
CA ASP A 106 -39.81 -6.78 -10.95
C ASP A 106 -39.29 -5.94 -12.13
N PRO A 107 -38.01 -6.07 -12.54
CA PRO A 107 -37.45 -5.32 -13.66
C PRO A 107 -38.00 -5.76 -15.02
N CYS A 108 -38.57 -6.96 -15.13
CA CYS A 108 -39.12 -7.49 -16.38
C CYS A 108 -40.14 -8.60 -16.09
N SER A 109 -41.42 -8.22 -16.03
CA SER A 109 -42.53 -9.16 -15.78
C SER A 109 -42.58 -10.27 -16.83
N GLY A 110 -42.81 -11.51 -16.37
CA GLY A 110 -42.90 -12.69 -17.23
C GLY A 110 -41.55 -13.26 -17.72
N ILE A 111 -40.43 -12.59 -17.42
CA ILE A 111 -39.09 -13.04 -17.78
C ILE A 111 -38.43 -13.68 -16.55
N ILE A 112 -37.80 -14.84 -16.76
CA ILE A 112 -37.06 -15.53 -15.71
C ILE A 112 -35.79 -14.74 -15.43
N LYS A 113 -35.54 -14.43 -14.16
CA LYS A 113 -34.39 -13.64 -13.74
C LYS A 113 -33.32 -14.51 -13.09
N TYR A 114 -32.12 -13.98 -12.96
CA TYR A 114 -31.04 -14.52 -12.17
C TYR A 114 -30.24 -13.38 -11.53
N LEU A 115 -29.54 -13.72 -10.46
CA LEU A 115 -28.57 -12.85 -9.80
C LEU A 115 -27.17 -13.26 -10.20
N GLU A 116 -26.47 -12.38 -10.91
CA GLU A 116 -25.05 -12.52 -11.25
C GLU A 116 -24.24 -11.51 -10.43
N ILE A 117 -23.16 -11.97 -9.81
CA ILE A 117 -22.28 -11.14 -8.99
C ILE A 117 -20.83 -11.43 -9.37
N ASN A 118 -20.11 -10.35 -9.69
CA ASN A 118 -18.66 -10.35 -9.88
C ASN A 118 -18.02 -9.67 -8.68
N TYR A 119 -17.15 -10.37 -7.97
CA TYR A 119 -16.46 -9.85 -6.80
C TYR A 119 -14.98 -10.22 -6.79
N THR A 120 -14.22 -9.49 -6.01
CA THR A 120 -12.79 -9.75 -5.79
C THR A 120 -12.51 -9.86 -4.30
N CYS A 121 -11.43 -10.56 -3.96
CA CYS A 121 -10.98 -10.71 -2.58
C CYS A 121 -9.76 -9.82 -2.34
N PHE A 122 -9.90 -8.83 -1.44
CA PHE A 122 -8.83 -7.92 -1.09
C PHE A 122 -8.33 -8.17 0.34
N PRO A 123 -7.00 -8.15 0.58
CA PRO A 123 -6.46 -8.14 1.93
C PRO A 123 -7.07 -6.99 2.76
N ALA A 124 -7.45 -7.27 3.99
CA ALA A 124 -8.02 -6.28 4.89
C ALA A 124 -7.64 -6.59 6.35
N ASN A 125 -7.45 -5.52 7.11
CA ASN A 125 -7.39 -5.54 8.56
C ASN A 125 -8.81 -5.77 9.10
N HIS A 126 -8.94 -6.68 10.05
CA HIS A 126 -10.22 -7.08 10.62
C HIS A 126 -10.25 -6.72 12.11
N LEU A 127 -11.20 -5.88 12.49
CA LEU A 127 -11.37 -5.40 13.87
C LEU A 127 -12.74 -5.86 14.39
N VAL A 128 -12.74 -6.48 15.56
CA VAL A 128 -13.96 -6.85 16.30
C VAL A 128 -14.00 -6.09 17.62
N VAL A 129 -15.12 -5.40 17.87
CA VAL A 129 -15.32 -4.58 19.08
C VAL A 129 -16.63 -4.98 19.74
N CYS A 130 -16.57 -5.52 20.95
CA CYS A 130 -17.78 -5.92 21.68
C CYS A 130 -18.65 -4.71 22.05
N GLU A 131 -19.95 -4.90 22.16
CA GLU A 131 -20.88 -3.83 22.55
C GLU A 131 -20.48 -3.21 23.90
N HIS A 132 -20.50 -1.88 23.96
CA HIS A 132 -20.02 -0.99 25.03
C HIS A 132 -18.49 -0.81 25.10
N SER A 133 -17.72 -1.41 24.21
CA SER A 133 -16.28 -1.15 24.11
C SER A 133 -15.95 -0.07 23.06
N LEU A 134 -14.74 0.46 23.15
CA LEU A 134 -14.14 1.31 22.11
C LEU A 134 -13.28 0.45 21.18
N GLY A 135 -13.38 0.72 19.88
CA GLY A 135 -12.52 0.16 18.85
C GLY A 135 -11.60 1.24 18.31
N HIS A 136 -10.36 0.87 18.06
CA HIS A 136 -9.35 1.77 17.50
C HIS A 136 -8.94 1.23 16.12
N LEU A 137 -9.19 2.03 15.08
CA LEU A 137 -8.63 1.81 13.76
C LEU A 137 -7.43 2.73 13.64
N CYS A 138 -6.31 2.21 13.17
CA CYS A 138 -5.20 3.06 12.81
C CYS A 138 -4.40 2.48 11.63
N CYS A 139 -3.56 3.33 11.06
CA CYS A 139 -2.59 3.01 10.04
C CYS A 139 -1.21 3.55 10.40
N ASP A 140 -0.17 3.01 9.78
CA ASP A 140 1.21 3.46 10.00
C ASP A 140 1.44 4.87 9.44
N ILE A 141 2.57 5.47 9.81
CA ILE A 141 2.92 6.85 9.41
C ILE A 141 2.84 7.01 7.89
N GLY A 142 2.16 8.07 7.45
CA GLY A 142 1.99 8.37 6.03
C GLY A 142 0.91 7.53 5.34
N GLN A 143 0.08 6.81 6.09
CA GLN A 143 -1.08 6.10 5.56
C GLN A 143 -2.39 6.62 6.17
N VAL A 144 -3.51 6.36 5.48
CA VAL A 144 -4.86 6.71 5.90
C VAL A 144 -5.78 5.50 5.83
N ILE A 145 -6.75 5.47 6.74
CA ILE A 145 -7.77 4.43 6.85
C ILE A 145 -8.71 4.51 5.63
N HIS A 146 -8.98 3.35 5.05
CA HIS A 146 -10.04 3.13 4.08
C HIS A 146 -10.87 1.92 4.50
N VAL A 147 -12.10 2.15 4.95
CA VAL A 147 -13.03 1.12 5.39
C VAL A 147 -13.71 0.49 4.17
N TYR A 148 -13.59 -0.84 4.05
CA TYR A 148 -14.32 -1.62 3.06
C TYR A 148 -15.77 -1.87 3.48
N GLY A 149 -15.98 -2.16 4.77
CA GLY A 149 -17.31 -2.40 5.31
C GLY A 149 -17.30 -2.54 6.82
N ALA A 150 -18.47 -2.33 7.42
CA ALA A 150 -18.69 -2.54 8.84
C ALA A 150 -20.10 -3.06 9.10
N ASP A 151 -20.27 -3.88 10.14
CA ASP A 151 -21.55 -4.47 10.53
C ASP A 151 -21.65 -4.52 12.06
N PHE A 152 -22.70 -3.93 12.63
CA PHE A 152 -22.97 -3.94 14.06
C PHE A 152 -24.10 -4.91 14.37
N GLY A 153 -23.80 -6.02 15.03
CA GLY A 153 -24.76 -7.10 15.23
C GLY A 153 -24.13 -8.32 15.88
N ARG A 154 -24.62 -9.52 15.54
CA ARG A 154 -24.07 -10.80 15.96
C ARG A 154 -24.30 -11.84 14.87
N ARG A 155 -23.22 -12.52 14.46
CA ARG A 155 -23.21 -13.56 13.42
C ARG A 155 -22.80 -14.95 13.92
N ASP A 156 -22.31 -15.03 15.15
CA ASP A 156 -21.92 -16.29 15.77
C ASP A 156 -22.12 -16.24 17.30
N GLN A 157 -22.00 -17.40 17.94
CA GLN A 157 -22.21 -17.57 19.39
C GLN A 157 -20.92 -17.42 20.21
N THR A 158 -19.76 -17.30 19.57
CA THR A 158 -18.44 -17.40 20.23
C THR A 158 -17.77 -16.04 20.38
N THR A 159 -17.94 -15.14 19.41
CA THR A 159 -17.42 -13.78 19.40
C THR A 159 -18.10 -12.95 20.48
N CYS A 160 -17.29 -12.27 21.30
CA CYS A 160 -17.77 -11.44 22.42
C CYS A 160 -18.75 -12.18 23.35
N SER A 161 -18.47 -13.46 23.66
CA SER A 161 -19.35 -14.34 24.44
C SER A 161 -18.95 -14.52 25.90
N TYR A 162 -17.75 -14.09 26.29
CA TYR A 162 -17.23 -14.32 27.64
C TYR A 162 -18.18 -13.78 28.72
N GLN A 163 -18.57 -14.65 29.66
CA GLN A 163 -19.52 -14.36 30.75
C GLN A 163 -20.89 -13.82 30.31
N ARG A 164 -21.29 -14.02 29.05
CA ARG A 164 -22.61 -13.61 28.57
C ARG A 164 -23.63 -14.73 28.73
N PRO A 165 -24.87 -14.42 29.16
CA PRO A 165 -25.97 -15.38 29.18
C PRO A 165 -26.25 -15.94 27.78
N THR A 166 -26.63 -17.22 27.70
CA THR A 166 -26.95 -17.89 26.43
C THR A 166 -28.04 -17.15 25.65
N SER A 167 -29.03 -16.56 26.34
CA SER A 167 -30.10 -15.78 25.71
C SER A 167 -29.59 -14.56 24.92
N GLN A 168 -28.46 -13.97 25.31
CA GLN A 168 -27.90 -12.80 24.65
C GLN A 168 -27.01 -13.15 23.44
N VAL A 169 -26.58 -14.41 23.30
CA VAL A 169 -25.68 -14.87 22.23
C VAL A 169 -26.34 -15.79 21.21
N GLN A 170 -27.56 -16.28 21.47
CA GLN A 170 -28.27 -17.22 20.60
C GLN A 170 -28.65 -16.63 19.24
N ASN A 171 -29.04 -15.35 19.19
CA ASN A 171 -29.47 -14.72 17.95
C ASN A 171 -28.25 -14.34 17.07
N VAL A 172 -27.92 -15.23 16.14
CA VAL A 172 -26.82 -15.07 15.17
C VAL A 172 -27.28 -14.49 13.82
N TYR A 173 -28.56 -14.17 13.70
CA TYR A 173 -29.14 -13.52 12.51
C TYR A 173 -29.37 -12.03 12.75
N CYS A 174 -28.54 -11.43 13.60
CA CYS A 174 -28.56 -10.01 13.86
C CYS A 174 -27.48 -9.30 13.06
N SER A 175 -27.86 -8.54 12.03
CA SER A 175 -26.92 -7.84 11.16
C SER A 175 -27.43 -6.44 10.86
N SER A 176 -26.54 -5.46 11.01
CA SER A 176 -26.79 -4.07 10.66
C SER A 176 -25.56 -3.49 9.95
N PRO A 177 -25.44 -3.70 8.64
CA PRO A 177 -24.38 -3.09 7.84
C PRO A 177 -24.46 -1.56 7.93
N THR A 178 -23.32 -0.91 8.16
CA THR A 178 -23.28 0.52 8.48
C THR A 178 -22.14 1.26 7.77
N SER A 179 -22.42 2.47 7.28
CA SER A 179 -21.44 3.39 6.71
C SER A 179 -20.80 4.31 7.76
N LYS A 180 -21.33 4.35 9.00
CA LYS A 180 -20.91 5.33 10.03
C LYS A 180 -19.43 5.22 10.41
N VAL A 181 -18.86 4.02 10.33
CA VAL A 181 -17.42 3.81 10.56
C VAL A 181 -16.60 4.46 9.45
N ALA A 182 -16.99 4.25 8.19
CA ALA A 182 -16.34 4.86 7.03
C ALA A 182 -16.47 6.40 7.06
N GLU A 183 -17.66 6.92 7.38
CA GLU A 183 -17.94 8.35 7.53
C GLU A 183 -17.08 8.99 8.63
N SER A 184 -16.79 8.26 9.71
CA SER A 184 -16.01 8.77 10.83
C SER A 184 -14.50 8.64 10.63
N CYS A 185 -14.05 7.55 9.98
CA CYS A 185 -12.66 7.13 10.00
C CYS A 185 -11.91 7.27 8.67
N ASN A 186 -12.60 7.28 7.52
CA ASN A 186 -11.90 7.33 6.23
C ASN A 186 -11.04 8.59 6.09
N GLY A 187 -9.84 8.43 5.54
CA GLY A 187 -8.90 9.54 5.32
C GLY A 187 -8.13 9.98 6.58
N ARG A 188 -8.38 9.37 7.75
CA ARG A 188 -7.63 9.62 8.98
C ARG A 188 -6.53 8.59 9.16
N ASN A 189 -5.46 8.95 9.86
CA ASN A 189 -4.41 7.98 10.25
C ASN A 189 -4.82 7.13 11.46
N SER A 190 -5.60 7.69 12.39
CA SER A 190 -6.18 7.00 13.54
C SER A 190 -7.63 7.44 13.77
N CYS A 191 -8.47 6.53 14.28
CA CYS A 191 -9.89 6.75 14.55
C CYS A 191 -10.38 5.85 15.68
N THR A 192 -11.08 6.43 16.66
CA THR A 192 -11.74 5.69 17.74
C THR A 192 -13.25 5.66 17.51
N ILE A 193 -13.87 4.47 17.61
CA ILE A 193 -15.30 4.25 17.44
C ILE A 193 -15.90 3.52 18.63
N SER A 194 -17.06 3.97 19.13
CA SER A 194 -17.77 3.28 20.20
C SER A 194 -18.75 2.27 19.62
N ALA A 195 -18.61 0.99 19.97
CA ALA A 195 -19.56 -0.07 19.59
C ALA A 195 -20.81 0.02 20.48
N SER A 196 -21.76 0.90 20.15
CA SER A 196 -22.94 1.14 20.98
C SER A 196 -24.20 1.46 20.19
N ASN A 197 -25.35 1.25 20.83
CA ASN A 197 -26.67 1.51 20.24
C ASN A 197 -26.90 3.02 19.98
N SER A 198 -26.22 3.91 20.70
CA SER A 198 -26.29 5.35 20.42
C SER A 198 -25.61 5.72 19.10
N VAL A 199 -24.54 5.01 18.72
CA VAL A 199 -23.83 5.22 17.46
C VAL A 199 -24.55 4.50 16.32
N PHE A 200 -24.92 3.23 16.50
CA PHE A 200 -25.36 2.37 15.39
C PHE A 200 -26.85 2.04 15.37
N GLY A 201 -27.61 2.42 16.40
CA GLY A 201 -28.95 1.89 16.64
C GLY A 201 -28.90 0.46 17.20
N ASP A 202 -30.07 -0.08 17.60
CA ASP A 202 -30.19 -1.45 18.08
C ASP A 202 -30.96 -2.32 17.06
N PRO A 203 -30.27 -3.14 16.25
CA PRO A 203 -30.91 -4.01 15.27
C PRO A 203 -31.61 -5.23 15.87
N CYS A 204 -31.32 -5.60 17.12
CA CYS A 204 -31.82 -6.83 17.72
C CYS A 204 -31.83 -6.73 19.25
N VAL A 205 -32.87 -6.08 19.79
CA VAL A 205 -33.04 -5.86 21.24
C VAL A 205 -32.91 -7.16 22.02
N GLY A 206 -32.12 -7.12 23.10
CA GLY A 206 -31.85 -8.26 23.98
C GLY A 206 -30.71 -9.18 23.50
N THR A 207 -30.16 -8.94 22.31
CA THR A 207 -28.94 -9.62 21.82
C THR A 207 -27.73 -8.74 22.09
N TYR A 208 -26.69 -9.33 22.69
CA TYR A 208 -25.42 -8.63 22.92
C TYR A 208 -24.63 -8.62 21.61
N LYS A 209 -24.29 -7.43 21.10
CA LYS A 209 -23.73 -7.26 19.74
C LYS A 209 -22.21 -7.07 19.78
N TYR A 210 -21.62 -7.03 18.60
CA TYR A 210 -20.28 -6.57 18.34
C TYR A 210 -20.23 -5.84 17.00
N LEU A 211 -19.35 -4.85 16.91
CA LEU A 211 -18.99 -4.19 15.67
C LEU A 211 -17.88 -4.99 15.01
N GLU A 212 -18.07 -5.38 13.76
CA GLU A 212 -17.04 -5.99 12.92
C GLU A 212 -16.70 -5.03 11.79
N VAL A 213 -15.42 -4.68 11.64
CA VAL A 213 -14.93 -3.73 10.64
C VAL A 213 -13.83 -4.36 9.80
N ALA A 214 -13.96 -4.23 8.49
CA ALA A 214 -12.89 -4.52 7.54
C ALA A 214 -12.38 -3.22 6.93
N TYR A 215 -11.09 -2.96 7.06
CA TYR A 215 -10.45 -1.76 6.52
C TYR A 215 -9.06 -2.06 5.97
N THR A 216 -8.51 -1.12 5.22
CA THR A 216 -7.14 -1.14 4.74
C THR A 216 -6.47 0.20 5.00
N CYS A 217 -5.15 0.23 4.87
CA CYS A 217 -4.36 1.43 4.99
C CYS A 217 -3.79 1.81 3.62
N LEU A 218 -4.10 3.02 3.17
CA LEU A 218 -3.65 3.55 1.88
C LEU A 218 -2.57 4.60 2.13
N CYS A 219 -1.46 4.53 1.40
CA CYS A 219 -0.41 5.55 1.51
C CYS A 219 -0.93 6.93 1.07
N PHE A 220 -0.74 7.91 1.94
CA PHE A 220 -0.92 9.33 1.69
C PHE A 220 0.34 9.87 1.00
N SER A 221 0.52 9.57 -0.29
CA SER A 221 1.61 10.20 -1.03
C SER A 221 1.29 11.68 -1.24
N ARG A 222 2.29 12.54 -0.98
CA ARG A 222 2.28 14.00 -1.19
C ARG A 222 2.08 14.42 -2.67
N ALA A 223 1.79 13.46 -3.56
CA ALA A 223 1.47 13.67 -4.96
C ALA A 223 0.13 14.41 -5.20
N GLN A 224 -0.60 14.76 -4.14
CA GLN A 224 -1.86 15.50 -4.24
C GLN A 224 -1.75 17.03 -4.02
N MET A 225 -0.58 17.63 -3.70
CA MET A 225 -0.52 19.08 -3.43
C MET A 225 0.74 19.88 -3.83
N SER A 226 1.77 19.34 -4.49
CA SER A 226 2.83 20.18 -5.10
C SER A 226 3.59 19.42 -6.18
N GLY A 227 3.67 20.00 -7.37
CA GLY A 227 4.25 19.41 -8.58
C GLY A 227 5.69 18.92 -8.42
N GLY A 228 5.93 17.74 -9.00
CA GLY A 228 7.21 17.03 -9.04
C GLY A 228 6.97 15.52 -9.08
N TYR A 229 6.58 15.00 -10.26
CA TYR A 229 6.20 13.59 -10.46
C TYR A 229 7.30 12.89 -11.26
N ASP A 230 7.91 11.85 -10.68
CA ASP A 230 8.86 10.98 -11.38
C ASP A 230 8.12 10.02 -12.33
N GLU A 231 8.70 9.88 -13.51
CA GLU A 231 8.05 9.69 -14.80
C GLU A 231 8.21 8.25 -15.28
N SER A 232 7.44 7.31 -14.74
CA SER A 232 7.61 5.89 -15.16
C SER A 232 6.34 5.05 -15.33
N THR A 233 5.22 5.31 -14.63
CA THR A 233 4.05 4.39 -14.73
C THR A 233 2.69 5.08 -14.94
N THR A 234 2.65 6.41 -15.00
CA THR A 234 1.40 7.16 -15.23
C THR A 234 1.55 8.05 -16.45
N LYS A 235 0.83 7.73 -17.53
CA LYS A 235 0.77 8.58 -18.72
C LYS A 235 -0.36 9.60 -18.54
N ARG A 236 0.01 10.89 -18.48
CA ARG A 236 -0.95 12.00 -18.52
C ARG A 236 -1.12 12.45 -19.96
N VAL A 237 -2.34 12.45 -20.47
CA VAL A 237 -2.66 12.90 -21.84
C VAL A 237 -3.58 14.11 -21.77
N ILE A 238 -3.14 15.21 -22.38
CA ILE A 238 -3.91 16.45 -22.47
C ILE A 238 -4.31 16.67 -23.93
N THR A 239 -5.60 16.89 -24.17
CA THR A 239 -6.15 17.17 -25.50
C THR A 239 -6.94 18.46 -25.47
N CYS A 240 -6.72 19.32 -26.46
CA CYS A 240 -7.45 20.56 -26.66
C CYS A 240 -8.59 20.36 -27.68
N GLU A 241 -9.75 20.99 -27.49
CA GLU A 241 -10.84 20.89 -28.48
C GLU A 241 -10.41 21.49 -29.81
N GLY A 242 -10.57 20.73 -30.89
CA GLY A 242 -10.32 21.14 -32.26
C GLY A 242 -10.75 20.06 -33.25
N PRO A 243 -11.07 20.41 -34.51
CA PRO A 243 -11.67 19.51 -35.49
C PRO A 243 -10.75 18.37 -35.98
N TYR A 244 -9.48 18.34 -35.60
CA TYR A 244 -8.48 17.36 -36.09
C TYR A 244 -7.62 16.70 -34.99
N ASN A 245 -7.99 16.81 -33.71
CA ASN A 245 -7.18 16.25 -32.62
C ASN A 245 -7.66 14.85 -32.24
N ILE A 246 -7.00 13.80 -32.77
CA ILE A 246 -7.21 12.40 -32.38
C ILE A 246 -5.93 11.88 -31.72
N HIS A 247 -6.03 11.50 -30.44
CA HIS A 247 -4.92 10.84 -29.73
C HIS A 247 -5.33 9.45 -29.26
N ARG A 248 -4.42 8.48 -29.46
CA ARG A 248 -4.58 7.10 -29.01
C ARG A 248 -3.94 6.94 -27.63
N LEU A 249 -4.73 6.46 -26.68
CA LEU A 249 -4.18 5.85 -25.47
C LEU A 249 -3.71 4.45 -25.82
N SER A 250 -2.40 4.20 -25.69
CA SER A 250 -1.81 2.88 -25.85
C SER A 250 -0.89 2.58 -24.69
N CYS A 251 -0.96 1.32 -24.25
CA CYS A 251 0.09 0.70 -23.47
C CYS A 251 0.76 -0.34 -24.34
N GLU A 252 2.09 -0.32 -24.38
CA GLU A 252 2.89 -1.31 -25.10
C GLU A 252 2.73 -2.70 -24.47
N THR A 253 2.48 -2.74 -23.16
CA THR A 253 2.17 -3.93 -22.38
C THR A 253 1.15 -3.57 -21.28
N GLY A 254 0.14 -4.42 -21.03
CA GLY A 254 -0.89 -4.22 -19.99
C GLY A 254 -2.29 -3.79 -20.47
N VAL A 255 -3.17 -3.46 -19.51
CA VAL A 255 -4.52 -2.92 -19.75
C VAL A 255 -4.66 -1.50 -19.24
N ILE A 256 -5.37 -0.66 -19.98
CA ILE A 256 -5.68 0.71 -19.58
C ILE A 256 -6.62 0.69 -18.36
N ILE A 257 -6.37 1.54 -17.37
CA ILE A 257 -7.18 1.77 -16.15
C ILE A 257 -7.26 3.28 -15.92
N VAL A 258 -8.41 3.89 -16.13
CA VAL A 258 -8.59 5.34 -15.95
C VAL A 258 -8.65 5.67 -14.47
N GLN A 259 -7.63 6.35 -13.94
CA GLN A 259 -7.59 6.73 -12.52
C GLN A 259 -8.24 8.07 -12.27
N THR A 260 -7.96 9.05 -13.13
CA THR A 260 -8.53 10.38 -13.06
C THR A 260 -8.88 10.86 -14.45
N ALA A 261 -9.92 11.68 -14.52
CA ALA A 261 -10.39 12.22 -15.77
C ALA A 261 -11.30 13.39 -15.47
N LEU A 262 -11.10 14.46 -16.22
CA LEU A 262 -11.84 15.70 -16.08
C LEU A 262 -12.36 16.07 -17.46
N TYR A 263 -13.28 16.99 -17.58
CA TYR A 263 -13.49 17.62 -18.87
C TYR A 263 -13.85 19.05 -18.60
N GLY A 264 -12.98 19.95 -19.05
CA GLY A 264 -12.97 21.28 -18.48
C GLY A 264 -11.65 21.99 -18.63
N ARG A 265 -11.58 23.18 -18.05
CA ARG A 265 -10.38 24.01 -18.01
C ARG A 265 -9.93 24.12 -16.57
N ALA A 266 -8.74 23.63 -16.26
CA ALA A 266 -8.12 23.73 -14.93
C ALA A 266 -7.14 24.92 -14.80
N ASP A 267 -6.75 25.51 -15.93
CA ASP A 267 -5.77 26.59 -16.01
C ASP A 267 -5.95 27.43 -17.30
N ARG A 268 -5.47 28.67 -17.28
CA ARG A 268 -5.61 29.65 -18.37
C ARG A 268 -4.63 29.44 -19.53
N GLU A 269 -3.49 28.80 -19.28
CA GLU A 269 -2.44 28.57 -20.27
C GLU A 269 -2.67 27.30 -21.08
N MET A 270 -3.17 26.24 -20.44
CA MET A 270 -3.40 24.96 -21.11
C MET A 270 -4.48 25.10 -22.20
N CYS A 271 -4.15 24.76 -23.45
CA CYS A 271 -5.06 24.93 -24.61
C CYS A 271 -5.52 26.39 -24.84
N SER A 272 -4.59 27.35 -24.74
CA SER A 272 -4.84 28.79 -24.92
C SER A 272 -4.57 29.30 -26.34
N GLU A 273 -3.78 28.57 -27.13
CA GLU A 273 -3.36 28.98 -28.48
C GLU A 273 -4.56 29.16 -29.42
N GLY A 274 -4.68 30.35 -30.04
CA GLY A 274 -5.77 30.70 -30.95
C GLY A 274 -7.13 31.00 -30.31
N ARG A 275 -7.25 31.04 -28.97
CA ARG A 275 -8.52 31.31 -28.26
C ARG A 275 -8.59 32.74 -27.68
N PRO A 276 -9.75 33.42 -27.74
CA PRO A 276 -9.88 34.78 -27.21
C PRO A 276 -9.88 34.82 -25.67
N ALA A 277 -9.28 35.85 -25.08
CA ALA A 277 -9.00 35.95 -23.64
C ALA A 277 -10.23 35.75 -22.73
N HIS A 278 -11.42 36.19 -23.14
CA HIS A 278 -12.65 36.00 -22.37
C HIS A 278 -13.02 34.51 -22.20
N SER A 279 -12.70 33.66 -23.18
CA SER A 279 -12.98 32.22 -23.16
C SER A 279 -12.03 31.40 -22.28
N LEU A 280 -10.95 32.02 -21.78
CA LEU A 280 -9.94 31.39 -20.93
C LEU A 280 -10.13 31.70 -19.44
N THR A 281 -11.11 32.54 -19.08
CA THR A 281 -11.24 33.10 -17.73
C THR A 281 -11.80 32.13 -16.69
N ASN A 282 -12.62 31.16 -17.11
CA ASN A 282 -13.26 30.18 -16.23
C ASN A 282 -12.41 28.91 -16.10
N THR A 283 -11.66 28.81 -14.99
CA THR A 283 -10.70 27.73 -14.69
C THR A 283 -11.23 26.68 -13.71
N GLU A 284 -12.52 26.72 -13.39
CA GLU A 284 -13.20 25.72 -12.55
C GLU A 284 -14.43 25.11 -13.25
N CYS A 285 -14.45 25.19 -14.57
CA CYS A 285 -15.50 24.61 -15.39
C CYS A 285 -15.19 23.15 -15.66
N PHE A 286 -15.79 22.23 -14.88
CA PHE A 286 -15.62 20.79 -15.05
C PHE A 286 -16.97 20.10 -15.27
N GLN A 287 -17.02 19.16 -16.22
CA GLN A 287 -18.15 18.26 -16.37
C GLN A 287 -18.07 17.13 -15.34
N HIS A 288 -19.12 16.97 -14.54
CA HIS A 288 -19.26 15.83 -13.63
C HIS A 288 -19.52 14.53 -14.42
N GLY A 289 -19.00 13.40 -13.93
CA GLY A 289 -19.21 12.08 -14.53
C GLY A 289 -18.17 11.69 -15.60
N THR A 290 -17.20 12.56 -15.90
CA THR A 290 -16.17 12.31 -16.92
C THR A 290 -15.34 11.07 -16.61
N LEU A 291 -15.02 10.83 -15.34
CA LEU A 291 -14.27 9.66 -14.90
C LEU A 291 -15.01 8.36 -15.13
N GLU A 292 -16.30 8.31 -14.80
CA GLU A 292 -17.15 7.13 -14.95
C GLU A 292 -17.34 6.78 -16.43
N VAL A 293 -17.55 7.79 -17.28
CA VAL A 293 -17.68 7.61 -18.74
C VAL A 293 -16.42 7.00 -19.34
N LEU A 294 -15.25 7.43 -18.84
CA LEU A 294 -13.96 6.98 -19.33
C LEU A 294 -13.55 5.62 -18.82
N LYS A 295 -13.71 5.36 -17.52
CA LYS A 295 -13.53 4.04 -16.95
C LYS A 295 -14.34 3.01 -17.72
N LYS A 296 -15.63 3.29 -17.96
CA LYS A 296 -16.51 2.43 -18.75
C LYS A 296 -16.02 2.17 -20.18
N ARG A 297 -15.30 3.11 -20.80
CA ARG A 297 -14.92 3.06 -22.21
C ARG A 297 -13.50 2.52 -22.46
N CYS A 298 -12.60 2.70 -21.48
CA CYS A 298 -11.17 2.45 -21.61
C CYS A 298 -10.66 1.34 -20.69
N ASP A 299 -11.29 1.11 -19.52
CA ASP A 299 -10.79 0.13 -18.55
C ASP A 299 -10.79 -1.28 -19.14
N GLY A 300 -9.67 -1.99 -18.98
CA GLY A 300 -9.54 -3.40 -19.36
C GLY A 300 -9.18 -3.67 -20.84
N LYS A 301 -8.97 -2.64 -21.68
CA LYS A 301 -8.59 -2.84 -23.10
C LYS A 301 -7.08 -3.14 -23.26
N LYS A 302 -6.74 -4.23 -23.99
CA LYS A 302 -5.38 -4.59 -24.45
C LYS A 302 -5.21 -4.26 -25.95
N PHE A 303 -3.99 -3.99 -26.40
CA PHE A 303 -3.68 -3.84 -27.83
C PHE A 303 -3.23 -5.20 -28.42
N ASN A 304 -3.85 -5.63 -29.53
CA ASN A 304 -3.38 -6.76 -30.34
C ASN A 304 -2.67 -6.23 -31.59
N SER A 305 -1.40 -6.57 -31.74
CA SER A 305 -0.62 -6.30 -32.96
C SER A 305 -0.71 -7.48 -33.93
N SER A 306 -1.72 -7.52 -34.80
CA SER A 306 -1.64 -8.29 -36.05
C SER A 306 -2.70 -7.84 -37.05
N SER A 307 -2.21 -7.18 -38.11
CA SER A 307 -2.71 -7.12 -39.50
C SER A 307 -4.22 -6.99 -39.77
N GLU A 308 -4.64 -5.82 -40.27
CA GLU A 308 -5.49 -5.68 -41.46
C GLU A 308 -5.51 -4.22 -41.96
N THR A 309 -5.27 -4.03 -43.26
CA THR A 309 -5.46 -2.77 -44.00
C THR A 309 -6.95 -2.56 -44.32
N PRO A 310 -7.39 -1.30 -44.56
CA PRO A 310 -8.75 -0.88 -44.24
C PRO A 310 -9.74 -1.27 -45.34
N SER A 311 -10.58 -2.25 -45.04
CA SER A 311 -11.88 -2.37 -45.70
C SER A 311 -12.99 -2.36 -44.64
N SER A 312 -14.04 -1.60 -44.93
CA SER A 312 -15.14 -1.23 -44.04
C SER A 312 -15.67 -2.41 -43.22
N SER A 313 -15.29 -2.50 -41.93
CA SER A 313 -16.10 -2.94 -40.77
C SER A 313 -15.20 -3.42 -39.62
N THR A 314 -14.51 -2.50 -38.94
CA THR A 314 -13.87 -2.76 -37.65
C THR A 314 -14.01 -1.50 -36.80
N MET A 315 -14.80 -1.59 -35.73
CA MET A 315 -15.18 -0.44 -34.90
C MET A 315 -13.97 0.09 -34.12
N LEU A 316 -13.39 1.16 -34.68
CA LEU A 316 -12.68 2.20 -33.97
C LEU A 316 -13.54 2.71 -32.78
N CYS A 317 -12.98 3.53 -31.90
CA CYS A 317 -13.79 4.54 -31.19
C CYS A 317 -13.87 5.81 -32.07
N PRO A 318 -14.63 5.89 -33.19
CA PRO A 318 -14.85 7.18 -33.82
C PRO A 318 -16.09 7.84 -33.19
N ARG A 319 -16.02 9.16 -33.11
CA ARG A 319 -17.08 10.09 -32.68
C ARG A 319 -17.48 9.99 -31.20
N LEU A 320 -16.60 10.51 -30.34
CA LEU A 320 -17.07 11.42 -29.30
C LEU A 320 -16.94 12.83 -29.86
N SER A 321 -18.04 13.34 -30.41
CA SER A 321 -18.23 14.80 -30.40
C SER A 321 -18.51 15.16 -28.94
N ASN A 322 -17.81 16.18 -28.45
CA ASN A 322 -17.87 16.73 -27.10
C ASN A 322 -17.10 15.91 -26.03
N THR A 323 -15.79 15.85 -26.30
CA THR A 323 -14.62 16.13 -25.46
C THR A 323 -14.47 15.64 -23.99
N LEU A 324 -13.20 15.36 -23.63
CA LEU A 324 -12.82 14.47 -22.53
C LEU A 324 -11.32 14.64 -22.15
N LEU A 325 -10.96 14.77 -20.86
CA LEU A 325 -9.58 14.70 -20.31
C LEU A 325 -9.37 13.30 -19.72
N LEU A 326 -8.22 12.67 -20.00
CA LEU A 326 -7.89 11.29 -19.68
C LEU A 326 -6.60 11.20 -18.87
N ALA A 327 -6.62 10.58 -17.69
CA ALA A 327 -5.44 9.95 -17.09
C ALA A 327 -5.74 8.46 -16.89
N ALA A 328 -4.98 7.62 -17.58
CA ALA A 328 -5.14 6.18 -17.48
C ALA A 328 -3.80 5.49 -17.19
N THR A 329 -3.79 4.63 -16.19
CA THR A 329 -2.68 3.77 -15.78
C THR A 329 -2.71 2.43 -16.49
N CYS A 330 -1.57 1.76 -16.53
CA CYS A 330 -1.44 0.43 -17.10
C CYS A 330 -0.82 -0.53 -16.09
N LEU A 331 -1.41 -1.73 -15.95
CA LEU A 331 -0.86 -2.81 -15.12
C LEU A 331 -0.54 -4.05 -15.97
N LEU A 332 0.58 -4.69 -15.65
CA LEU A 332 1.14 -5.88 -16.30
C LEU A 332 0.74 -7.14 -15.52
N ILE A 333 0.29 -8.20 -16.23
CA ILE A 333 0.04 -9.53 -15.64
C ILE A 333 0.55 -10.60 -16.62
N ASN A 334 1.38 -11.53 -16.13
CA ASN A 334 1.78 -12.75 -16.84
C ASN A 334 1.60 -13.98 -15.92
N SER A 335 1.16 -15.09 -16.53
CA SER A 335 0.68 -16.33 -15.91
C SER A 335 1.79 -17.29 -15.47
N GLY A 336 1.65 -17.90 -14.28
CA GLY A 336 2.43 -19.09 -13.88
C GLY A 336 2.11 -19.59 -12.45
N PHE A 337 1.66 -20.84 -12.33
CA PHE A 337 1.27 -21.53 -11.10
C PHE A 337 2.49 -21.94 -10.23
N SER A 338 2.40 -21.77 -8.90
CA SER A 338 2.68 -22.83 -7.90
C SER A 338 2.41 -22.37 -6.46
N ARG A 339 2.01 -23.34 -5.64
CA ARG A 339 1.41 -23.24 -4.30
C ARG A 339 2.48 -23.22 -3.20
N ALA A 340 2.45 -22.23 -2.30
CA ALA A 340 2.90 -22.37 -0.91
C ALA A 340 2.35 -21.22 -0.05
N GLN A 341 1.76 -21.58 1.09
CA GLN A 341 1.25 -20.69 2.14
C GLN A 341 2.41 -20.23 3.04
N HIS A 342 2.50 -18.93 3.34
CA HIS A 342 2.96 -18.43 4.64
C HIS A 342 2.41 -17.02 4.87
N PHE A 343 1.84 -16.82 6.06
CA PHE A 343 1.34 -15.55 6.58
C PHE A 343 2.48 -14.54 6.70
N LEU A 344 2.30 -13.33 6.18
CA LEU A 344 3.15 -12.18 6.47
C LEU A 344 2.31 -11.10 7.15
N ALA A 345 2.85 -10.59 8.26
CA ALA A 345 2.36 -9.46 9.06
C ALA A 345 2.28 -8.17 8.20
N PRO A 346 1.63 -7.09 8.71
CA PRO A 346 1.50 -5.83 7.95
C PRO A 346 2.90 -5.34 7.54
N ILE A 347 3.10 -5.20 6.23
CA ILE A 347 4.37 -4.73 5.67
C ILE A 347 4.37 -3.21 5.83
N GLU A 348 5.18 -2.72 6.77
CA GLU A 348 5.53 -1.30 6.84
C GLU A 348 6.11 -0.91 5.48
N THR A 349 5.47 0.02 4.78
CA THR A 349 5.88 0.38 3.41
C THR A 349 7.13 1.24 3.48
N ALA A 350 8.27 0.68 3.08
CA ALA A 350 9.51 1.43 2.92
C ALA A 350 9.33 2.59 1.92
N LEU A 351 9.89 3.75 2.23
CA LEU A 351 9.93 4.93 1.35
C LEU A 351 10.76 4.65 0.09
N SER A 352 11.88 3.96 0.26
CA SER A 352 12.77 3.50 -0.81
C SER A 352 13.50 2.23 -0.36
N THR A 353 13.96 1.46 -1.34
CA THR A 353 14.93 0.37 -1.13
C THR A 353 16.12 0.63 -2.03
N GLU A 354 17.31 0.59 -1.46
CA GLU A 354 18.55 0.92 -2.15
C GLU A 354 19.59 -0.18 -1.95
N ARG A 355 20.49 -0.31 -2.92
CA ARG A 355 21.64 -1.21 -2.87
C ARG A 355 22.92 -0.42 -3.16
N VAL A 356 23.91 -0.56 -2.29
CA VAL A 356 25.20 0.12 -2.40
C VAL A 356 26.29 -0.94 -2.42
N ILE A 357 27.23 -0.80 -3.36
CA ILE A 357 28.40 -1.65 -3.49
C ILE A 357 29.66 -0.79 -3.34
N THR A 358 30.65 -1.28 -2.61
CA THR A 358 31.94 -0.61 -2.45
C THR A 358 33.08 -1.62 -2.49
N CYS A 359 33.99 -1.46 -3.43
CA CYS A 359 35.16 -2.33 -3.55
C CYS A 359 36.14 -2.11 -2.37
N ASP A 360 36.82 -3.17 -1.94
CA ASP A 360 37.73 -3.16 -0.78
C ASP A 360 39.10 -2.53 -1.12
N ASP A 361 39.07 -1.25 -1.52
CA ASP A 361 40.25 -0.43 -1.72
C ASP A 361 40.45 0.54 -0.55
N LEU A 362 41.72 0.79 -0.22
CA LEU A 362 42.12 1.72 0.84
C LEU A 362 41.54 3.12 0.60
N GLY A 363 40.78 3.61 1.58
CA GLY A 363 40.19 4.96 1.56
C GLY A 363 38.79 5.03 0.95
N ASN A 364 38.24 3.93 0.44
CA ASN A 364 36.84 3.89 0.03
C ASN A 364 35.89 4.00 1.23
N VAL A 365 34.86 4.83 1.09
CA VAL A 365 33.82 5.00 2.10
C VAL A 365 32.52 4.39 1.58
N HIS A 366 32.01 3.41 2.31
CA HIS A 366 30.71 2.82 2.06
C HIS A 366 29.63 3.69 2.72
N ARG A 367 28.80 4.35 1.89
CA ARG A 367 27.86 5.39 2.31
C ARG A 367 26.41 4.97 2.01
N LEU A 368 25.60 4.90 3.06
CA LEU A 368 24.15 4.71 2.99
C LEU A 368 23.49 6.04 3.35
N SER A 369 22.44 6.42 2.64
CA SER A 369 21.71 7.65 2.96
C SER A 369 20.24 7.55 2.60
N CYS A 370 19.38 8.05 3.48
CA CYS A 370 17.97 8.28 3.19
C CYS A 370 17.74 9.78 2.96
N GLU A 371 17.06 10.12 1.86
CA GLU A 371 16.61 11.50 1.63
C GLU A 371 15.57 11.90 2.68
N ILE A 372 14.62 10.99 2.94
CA ILE A 372 13.58 11.11 3.95
C ILE A 372 13.57 9.84 4.80
N GLY A 373 13.45 9.99 6.12
CA GLY A 373 13.41 8.87 7.05
C GLY A 373 14.77 8.40 7.53
N VAL A 374 14.84 7.14 7.95
CA VAL A 374 16.03 6.50 8.51
C VAL A 374 16.29 5.14 7.89
N ILE A 375 17.57 4.77 7.89
CA ILE A 375 18.09 3.52 7.34
C ILE A 375 17.61 2.35 8.20
N SER A 376 17.20 1.27 7.55
CA SER A 376 17.05 -0.06 8.13
C SER A 376 17.69 -1.07 7.20
N VAL A 377 18.81 -1.64 7.63
CA VAL A 377 19.62 -2.57 6.83
C VAL A 377 18.92 -3.92 6.72
N GLN A 378 18.69 -4.35 5.48
CA GLN A 378 18.00 -5.60 5.16
C GLN A 378 19.00 -6.75 4.94
N ALA A 379 20.07 -6.47 4.20
CA ALA A 379 21.14 -7.43 3.93
C ALA A 379 22.48 -6.70 3.83
N ALA A 380 23.56 -7.35 4.28
CA ALA A 380 24.91 -6.84 4.11
C ALA A 380 25.89 -8.01 3.93
N LEU A 381 26.79 -7.86 2.97
CA LEU A 381 27.83 -8.81 2.63
C LEU A 381 29.18 -8.09 2.61
N TYR A 382 30.18 -8.70 3.26
CA TYR A 382 31.59 -8.39 3.04
C TYR A 382 32.25 -9.67 2.52
N GLY A 383 32.73 -9.66 1.27
CA GLY A 383 33.20 -10.86 0.61
C GLY A 383 33.12 -10.76 -0.91
N ARG A 384 32.72 -11.84 -1.57
CA ARG A 384 32.48 -11.91 -3.00
C ARG A 384 31.36 -12.90 -3.31
N ALA A 385 30.33 -12.42 -4.00
CA ALA A 385 29.16 -13.19 -4.43
C ALA A 385 29.17 -13.49 -5.94
N ASP A 386 29.98 -12.77 -6.72
CA ASP A 386 30.06 -12.93 -8.18
C ASP A 386 31.43 -12.51 -8.75
N LYS A 387 31.68 -12.84 -10.03
CA LYS A 387 32.96 -12.57 -10.71
C LYS A 387 33.06 -11.17 -11.33
N GLU A 388 31.95 -10.48 -11.53
CA GLU A 388 31.86 -9.24 -12.29
C GLU A 388 32.05 -8.01 -11.41
N THR A 389 31.44 -8.02 -10.22
CA THR A 389 31.49 -6.94 -9.25
C THR A 389 32.92 -6.71 -8.78
N CYS A 390 33.37 -5.46 -8.90
CA CYS A 390 34.73 -5.04 -8.51
C CYS A 390 35.84 -5.87 -9.17
N SER A 391 35.69 -6.21 -10.46
CA SER A 391 36.63 -7.05 -11.22
C SER A 391 37.66 -6.27 -12.05
N GLU A 392 37.43 -4.98 -12.28
CA GLU A 392 38.28 -4.17 -13.16
C GLU A 392 39.74 -4.14 -12.69
N GLY A 393 40.66 -4.50 -13.59
CA GLY A 393 42.09 -4.54 -13.30
C GLY A 393 42.56 -5.65 -12.36
N ARG A 394 41.68 -6.60 -11.97
CA ARG A 394 42.02 -7.68 -11.04
C ARG A 394 42.44 -8.97 -11.75
N PRO A 395 43.47 -9.69 -11.26
CA PRO A 395 43.82 -11.01 -11.75
C PRO A 395 42.66 -12.01 -11.60
N ALA A 396 42.51 -12.92 -12.56
CA ALA A 396 41.40 -13.87 -12.61
C ALA A 396 41.34 -14.76 -11.36
N GLU A 397 42.49 -15.10 -10.78
CA GLU A 397 42.61 -15.92 -9.57
C GLU A 397 41.89 -15.28 -8.38
N GLN A 398 41.94 -13.94 -8.28
CA GLN A 398 41.31 -13.17 -7.19
C GLN A 398 39.78 -13.08 -7.31
N LEU A 399 39.20 -13.52 -8.44
CA LEU A 399 37.76 -13.45 -8.72
C LEU A 399 37.07 -14.82 -8.65
N THR A 400 37.83 -15.90 -8.40
CA THR A 400 37.33 -17.28 -8.54
C THR A 400 36.31 -17.70 -7.48
N ASN A 401 36.48 -17.27 -6.24
CA ASN A 401 35.61 -17.66 -5.13
C ASN A 401 34.42 -16.69 -4.99
N THR A 402 33.25 -17.12 -5.47
CA THR A 402 31.98 -16.39 -5.39
C THR A 402 31.08 -16.83 -4.23
N HIS A 403 31.57 -17.72 -3.36
CA HIS A 403 30.90 -18.12 -2.12
C HIS A 403 31.70 -17.62 -0.92
N CYS A 404 32.22 -16.40 -1.02
CA CYS A 404 32.96 -15.76 0.06
C CYS A 404 32.08 -14.75 0.77
N SER A 405 31.87 -14.95 2.07
CA SER A 405 31.16 -13.97 2.91
C SER A 405 31.65 -14.05 4.35
N GLN A 406 31.80 -12.89 4.98
CA GLN A 406 32.10 -12.80 6.41
C GLN A 406 30.80 -12.89 7.22
N HIS A 407 30.76 -13.83 8.16
CA HIS A 407 29.65 -13.96 9.09
C HIS A 407 29.56 -12.76 10.06
N GLY A 408 28.35 -12.38 10.45
CA GLY A 408 28.10 -11.22 11.33
C GLY A 408 28.14 -9.85 10.65
N THR A 409 28.40 -9.77 9.34
CA THR A 409 28.44 -8.50 8.60
C THR A 409 27.12 -7.72 8.75
N LEU A 410 25.97 -8.40 8.62
CA LEU A 410 24.66 -7.77 8.80
C LEU A 410 24.48 -7.13 10.18
N ASP A 411 24.92 -7.81 11.25
CA ASP A 411 24.77 -7.30 12.62
C ASP A 411 25.63 -6.06 12.86
N VAL A 412 26.82 -6.01 12.28
CA VAL A 412 27.69 -4.81 12.32
C VAL A 412 27.00 -3.63 11.65
N PHE A 413 26.40 -3.86 10.48
CA PHE A 413 25.69 -2.81 9.73
C PHE A 413 24.43 -2.35 10.45
N LYS A 414 23.57 -3.26 10.90
CA LYS A 414 22.37 -2.92 11.67
C LYS A 414 22.72 -2.10 12.90
N LYS A 415 23.71 -2.54 13.69
CA LYS A 415 24.16 -1.83 14.89
C LYS A 415 24.69 -0.43 14.62
N ARG A 416 25.32 -0.19 13.47
CA ARG A 416 25.99 1.09 13.16
C ARG A 416 25.15 2.04 12.32
N CYS A 417 24.23 1.52 11.52
CA CYS A 417 23.48 2.29 10.53
C CYS A 417 21.98 2.38 10.80
N ASP A 418 21.36 1.41 11.48
CA ASP A 418 19.91 1.45 11.71
C ASP A 418 19.51 2.69 12.52
N GLY A 419 18.43 3.34 12.10
CA GLY A 419 17.93 4.56 12.72
C GLY A 419 18.70 5.83 12.35
N LYS A 420 19.78 5.75 11.57
CA LYS A 420 20.50 6.93 11.05
C LYS A 420 19.93 7.38 9.72
N ARG A 421 20.04 8.68 9.43
CA ARG A 421 19.74 9.21 8.09
C ARG A 421 20.89 9.00 7.10
N VAL A 422 22.13 9.09 7.58
CA VAL A 422 23.35 8.85 6.81
C VAL A 422 24.26 7.95 7.64
N CYS A 423 24.80 6.91 7.01
CA CYS A 423 25.76 6.01 7.61
C CYS A 423 26.97 5.86 6.68
N GLU A 424 28.16 6.19 7.19
CA GLU A 424 29.42 6.04 6.47
C GLU A 424 30.33 5.08 7.23
N LEU A 425 30.84 4.06 6.54
CA LEU A 425 31.70 3.02 7.08
C LEU A 425 32.88 2.78 6.14
N ASN A 426 34.06 2.50 6.71
CA ASN A 426 35.18 1.93 5.97
C ASN A 426 35.16 0.40 6.11
N THR A 427 35.70 -0.34 5.14
CA THR A 427 35.85 -1.80 5.18
C THR A 427 36.62 -2.27 6.41
N ASP A 428 37.55 -1.47 6.94
CA ASP A 428 38.28 -1.75 8.18
C ASP A 428 37.38 -1.90 9.42
N VAL A 429 36.21 -1.25 9.43
CA VAL A 429 35.24 -1.33 10.55
C VAL A 429 34.48 -2.67 10.53
N VAL A 430 34.41 -3.30 9.36
CA VAL A 430 33.66 -4.56 9.11
C VAL A 430 34.61 -5.75 9.14
N ARG A 431 35.85 -5.59 8.67
CA ARG A 431 36.86 -6.64 8.57
C ARG A 431 37.37 -7.08 9.95
N THR A 432 36.67 -8.01 10.58
CA THR A 432 37.13 -8.65 11.83
C THR A 432 38.12 -9.79 11.56
N SER A 433 38.02 -10.41 10.37
CA SER A 433 38.90 -11.47 9.86
C SER A 433 38.78 -11.51 8.33
N ASP A 434 39.79 -12.04 7.62
CA ASP A 434 39.65 -12.25 6.18
C ASP A 434 38.81 -13.52 5.91
N PRO A 435 37.61 -13.42 5.31
CA PRO A 435 36.76 -14.58 5.03
C PRO A 435 37.27 -15.46 3.88
N CYS A 436 38.13 -14.93 3.01
CA CYS A 436 38.68 -15.65 1.87
C CYS A 436 40.01 -15.03 1.43
N TYR A 437 41.10 -15.54 2.00
CA TYR A 437 42.45 -15.06 1.72
C TYR A 437 42.78 -15.13 0.21
N GLY A 438 43.37 -14.07 -0.33
CA GLY A 438 43.76 -13.97 -1.74
C GLY A 438 42.62 -13.66 -2.71
N ILE A 439 41.37 -13.60 -2.25
CA ILE A 439 40.21 -13.21 -3.05
C ILE A 439 39.92 -11.74 -2.81
N TYR A 440 39.70 -11.01 -3.90
CA TYR A 440 39.36 -9.59 -3.83
C TYR A 440 37.92 -9.42 -3.38
N LYS A 441 37.66 -8.57 -2.39
CA LYS A 441 36.36 -8.47 -1.71
C LYS A 441 35.68 -7.14 -2.00
N TYR A 442 34.40 -7.07 -1.68
CA TYR A 442 33.60 -5.86 -1.69
C TYR A 442 32.55 -5.91 -0.59
N LEU A 443 32.07 -4.72 -0.20
CA LEU A 443 30.84 -4.54 0.55
C LEU A 443 29.67 -4.48 -0.41
N ASP A 444 28.60 -5.19 -0.11
CA ASP A 444 27.32 -5.14 -0.82
C ASP A 444 26.20 -5.09 0.21
N THR A 445 25.50 -3.97 0.27
CA THR A 445 24.50 -3.69 1.30
C THR A 445 23.20 -3.28 0.65
N THR A 446 22.12 -3.95 1.04
CA THR A 446 20.74 -3.55 0.71
C THR A 446 20.06 -3.01 1.96
N PHE A 447 19.48 -1.82 1.86
CA PHE A 447 18.77 -1.17 2.95
C PHE A 447 17.49 -0.53 2.47
N ALA A 448 16.57 -0.32 3.40
CA ALA A 448 15.32 0.38 3.17
C ALA A 448 15.25 1.64 4.03
N CYS A 449 14.60 2.68 3.51
CA CYS A 449 14.35 3.92 4.24
C CYS A 449 12.93 3.92 4.79
N PHE A 450 12.79 4.17 6.09
CA PHE A 450 11.50 4.20 6.77
C PHE A 450 11.19 5.58 7.35
N PRO A 451 9.93 6.04 7.33
CA PRO A 451 9.54 7.26 8.03
C PRO A 451 9.81 7.09 9.52
N ALA A 452 10.47 8.07 10.14
CA ALA A 452 10.73 8.03 11.57
C ALA A 452 10.67 9.43 12.20
N ILE A 453 10.22 9.46 13.44
CA ILE A 453 10.23 10.61 14.34
C ILE A 453 11.59 10.65 15.03
N ARG A 454 12.28 11.78 14.93
CA ARG A 454 13.56 12.04 15.61
C ARG A 454 13.31 12.76 16.92
N SER A 455 13.73 12.16 18.03
CA SER A 455 13.66 12.75 19.37
C SER A 455 15.05 12.87 20.00
N VAL A 456 15.31 13.98 20.67
CA VAL A 456 16.62 14.28 21.28
C VAL A 456 16.43 14.71 22.73
N ALA A 457 17.24 14.13 23.63
CA ALA A 457 17.34 14.56 25.02
C ALA A 457 18.80 14.78 25.42
N CYS A 458 19.10 15.96 25.96
CA CYS A 458 20.44 16.27 26.46
C CYS A 458 20.80 15.39 27.68
N GLU A 459 22.09 15.20 27.92
CA GLU A 459 22.57 14.48 29.11
C GLU A 459 21.93 15.04 30.40
N GLN A 460 21.49 14.12 31.26
CA GLN A 460 20.65 14.30 32.46
C GLN A 460 19.15 14.59 32.25
N SER A 461 18.70 14.83 31.03
CA SER A 461 17.27 14.97 30.70
C SER A 461 16.61 13.63 30.35
N PHE A 462 15.28 13.63 30.25
CA PHE A 462 14.51 12.47 29.78
C PHE A 462 14.12 12.67 28.32
N VAL A 463 14.28 11.63 27.51
CA VAL A 463 13.58 11.53 26.21
C VAL A 463 12.19 10.99 26.48
N ASN A 464 11.17 11.68 26.00
CA ASN A 464 9.78 11.26 26.10
C ASN A 464 9.31 10.88 24.69
N LEU A 465 9.08 9.58 24.49
CA LEU A 465 8.51 9.03 23.27
C LEU A 465 7.02 8.85 23.48
N GLN A 466 6.23 9.25 22.50
CA GLN A 466 4.78 9.14 22.55
C GLN A 466 4.23 8.85 21.16
N CYS A 467 3.21 8.00 21.13
CA CYS A 467 2.38 7.71 19.97
C CYS A 467 0.92 8.04 20.28
N ASP A 468 0.14 8.22 19.22
CA ASP A 468 -1.29 8.48 19.36
C ASP A 468 -2.02 7.23 19.89
N GLU A 469 -3.27 7.42 20.30
CA GLU A 469 -4.10 6.35 20.85
C GLU A 469 -4.26 5.20 19.83
N GLY A 470 -4.04 3.96 20.29
CA GLY A 470 -4.05 2.75 19.45
C GLY A 470 -2.72 2.42 18.75
N GLN A 471 -1.71 3.28 18.87
CA GLN A 471 -0.37 3.04 18.32
C GLN A 471 0.65 2.72 19.41
N VAL A 472 1.71 2.02 19.00
CA VAL A 472 2.84 1.66 19.85
C VAL A 472 4.16 2.10 19.24
N ILE A 473 5.11 2.43 20.11
CA ILE A 473 6.46 2.83 19.75
C ILE A 473 7.18 1.62 19.15
N PHE A 474 7.88 1.86 18.04
CA PHE A 474 8.90 0.99 17.48
C PHE A 474 10.18 1.78 17.25
N VAL A 475 11.24 1.44 17.96
CA VAL A 475 12.52 2.15 17.86
C VAL A 475 13.34 1.57 16.69
N HIS A 476 13.66 2.41 15.71
CA HIS A 476 14.57 2.05 14.61
C HIS A 476 16.04 2.09 15.03
N GLY A 477 16.40 3.01 15.93
CA GLY A 477 17.75 3.11 16.46
C GLY A 477 17.88 4.23 17.50
N ALA A 478 18.92 4.13 18.32
CA ALA A 478 19.27 5.16 19.29
C ALA A 478 20.79 5.25 19.48
N ASP A 479 21.29 6.45 19.73
CA ASP A 479 22.71 6.71 19.99
C ASP A 479 22.85 7.70 21.15
N TYR A 480 23.68 7.35 22.15
CA TYR A 480 24.02 8.23 23.25
C TYR A 480 25.46 8.73 23.08
N GLY A 481 25.61 10.01 22.75
CA GLY A 481 26.89 10.55 22.33
C GLY A 481 26.81 12.02 21.92
N ARG A 482 27.59 12.42 20.93
CA ARG A 482 27.58 13.73 20.28
C ARG A 482 28.08 13.59 18.85
N HIS A 483 27.25 14.03 17.91
CA HIS A 483 27.48 13.98 16.45
C HIS A 483 27.59 15.38 15.81
N ASP A 484 27.29 16.43 16.57
CA ASP A 484 27.39 17.81 16.10
C ASP A 484 27.66 18.80 17.28
N PRO A 485 28.19 20.00 16.99
CA PRO A 485 28.54 20.97 18.03
C PRO A 485 27.37 21.83 18.49
N THR A 486 26.19 21.75 17.87
CA THR A 486 25.07 22.69 18.09
C THR A 486 23.97 22.10 18.95
N THR A 487 23.69 20.80 18.83
CA THR A 487 22.73 20.05 19.63
C THR A 487 23.17 20.04 21.09
N CYS A 488 22.25 20.42 21.99
CA CYS A 488 22.50 20.47 23.44
C CYS A 488 23.75 21.27 23.83
N SER A 489 23.99 22.42 23.18
CA SER A 489 25.19 23.25 23.36
C SER A 489 25.02 24.47 24.27
N TYR A 490 23.78 24.86 24.59
CA TYR A 490 23.51 26.08 25.36
C TYR A 490 24.19 26.07 26.73
N GLY A 491 24.96 27.12 27.02
CA GLY A 491 25.68 27.29 28.29
C GLY A 491 26.84 26.31 28.52
N ARG A 492 27.27 25.56 27.48
CA ARG A 492 28.37 24.59 27.57
C ARG A 492 29.70 25.19 27.07
N PRO A 493 30.83 24.90 27.73
CA PRO A 493 32.14 25.32 27.25
C PRO A 493 32.52 24.59 25.97
N ALA A 494 33.33 25.22 25.12
CA ALA A 494 33.75 24.67 23.83
C ALA A 494 34.40 23.27 23.95
N SER A 495 35.18 23.03 25.01
CA SER A 495 35.82 21.74 25.28
C SER A 495 34.84 20.58 25.45
N GLN A 496 33.59 20.84 25.86
CA GLN A 496 32.56 19.81 26.05
C GLN A 496 31.74 19.51 24.78
N ILE A 497 31.84 20.34 23.73
CA ILE A 497 30.99 20.25 22.53
C ILE A 497 31.77 20.00 21.23
N GLN A 498 33.10 20.04 21.26
CA GLN A 498 33.94 19.85 20.07
C GLN A 498 34.08 18.39 19.62
N ASN A 499 33.99 17.43 20.54
CA ASN A 499 34.09 16.01 20.19
C ASN A 499 32.78 15.50 19.58
N VAL A 500 32.68 15.57 18.26
CA VAL A 500 31.51 15.15 17.46
C VAL A 500 31.63 13.73 16.90
N GLN A 501 32.68 12.99 17.28
CA GLN A 501 32.87 11.58 16.91
C GLN A 501 32.54 10.66 18.09
N CYS A 502 31.79 11.19 19.08
CA CYS A 502 31.38 10.43 20.23
C CYS A 502 30.08 9.68 19.92
N SER A 503 30.15 8.36 19.78
CA SER A 503 29.01 7.54 19.39
C SER A 503 28.90 6.32 20.30
N SER A 504 27.68 6.05 20.76
CA SER A 504 27.35 4.82 21.48
C SER A 504 25.98 4.31 21.06
N PRO A 505 25.89 3.57 19.93
CA PRO A 505 24.65 2.97 19.48
C PRO A 505 24.12 1.99 20.53
N THR A 506 22.82 2.06 20.83
CA THR A 506 22.21 1.33 21.95
C THR A 506 20.82 0.80 21.61
N HIS A 507 20.55 -0.42 22.10
CA HIS A 507 19.24 -1.07 22.00
C HIS A 507 18.42 -0.93 23.29
N LYS A 508 18.96 -0.26 24.32
CA LYS A 508 18.30 -0.10 25.63
C LYS A 508 17.00 0.72 25.55
N VAL A 509 16.92 1.65 24.59
CA VAL A 509 15.70 2.44 24.35
C VAL A 509 14.60 1.54 23.78
N ALA A 510 14.90 0.75 22.74
CA ALA A 510 14.00 -0.25 22.18
C ALA A 510 13.50 -1.24 23.26
N GLN A 511 14.42 -1.83 24.04
CA GLN A 511 14.07 -2.72 25.16
C GLN A 511 13.12 -2.09 26.19
N SER A 512 13.21 -0.76 26.38
CA SER A 512 12.40 -0.05 27.37
C SER A 512 11.07 0.43 26.80
N CYS A 513 10.99 0.70 25.50
CA CYS A 513 9.90 1.48 24.89
C CYS A 513 9.09 0.73 23.84
N ASP A 514 9.64 -0.27 23.17
CA ASP A 514 8.93 -0.97 22.11
C ASP A 514 7.62 -1.59 22.62
N GLY A 515 6.55 -1.43 21.84
CA GLY A 515 5.23 -1.93 22.19
C GLY A 515 4.45 -1.07 23.21
N LYS A 516 5.01 0.05 23.68
CA LYS A 516 4.29 1.00 24.56
C LYS A 516 3.76 2.19 23.76
N SER A 517 2.66 2.80 24.18
CA SER A 517 2.15 4.06 23.60
C SER A 517 2.89 5.29 24.12
N SER A 518 3.52 5.21 25.29
CA SER A 518 4.38 6.25 25.84
C SER A 518 5.54 5.65 26.65
N CYS A 519 6.71 6.26 26.55
CA CYS A 519 7.91 5.82 27.24
C CYS A 519 8.82 7.00 27.58
N ALA A 520 9.43 6.98 28.77
CA ALA A 520 10.42 7.96 29.19
C ALA A 520 11.74 7.27 29.55
N VAL A 521 12.86 7.72 28.97
CA VAL A 521 14.20 7.17 29.24
C VAL A 521 15.17 8.30 29.59
N LYS A 522 15.90 8.16 30.69
CA LYS A 522 16.88 9.17 31.13
C LYS A 522 18.18 9.07 30.31
N ALA A 523 18.54 10.13 29.60
CA ALA A 523 19.81 10.28 28.89
C ALA A 523 20.96 10.44 29.91
N SER A 524 21.60 9.36 30.34
CA SER A 524 22.62 9.42 31.39
C SER A 524 23.64 8.29 31.32
N ASN A 525 24.84 8.55 31.86
CA ASN A 525 25.94 7.59 31.88
C ASN A 525 25.63 6.35 32.73
N SER A 526 24.74 6.46 33.72
CA SER A 526 24.26 5.29 34.49
C SER A 526 23.41 4.33 33.65
N VAL A 527 22.70 4.84 32.63
CA VAL A 527 21.87 4.03 31.75
C VAL A 527 22.69 3.50 30.58
N PHE A 528 23.51 4.35 29.95
CA PHE A 528 24.15 4.04 28.67
C PHE A 528 25.67 3.81 28.75
N GLY A 529 26.31 4.08 29.89
CA GLY A 529 27.77 4.20 29.99
C GLY A 529 28.26 5.57 29.53
N ASP A 530 29.56 5.85 29.69
CA ASP A 530 30.19 7.07 29.18
C ASP A 530 31.15 6.76 28.02
N PRO A 531 30.72 6.98 26.76
CA PRO A 531 31.56 6.71 25.59
C PRO A 531 32.69 7.73 25.38
N CYS A 532 32.62 8.91 26.00
CA CYS A 532 33.56 10.00 25.76
C CYS A 532 33.62 10.94 26.96
N VAL A 533 34.42 10.56 27.96
CA VAL A 533 34.59 11.33 29.21
C VAL A 533 35.00 12.77 28.90
N GLY A 534 34.34 13.73 29.56
CA GLY A 534 34.58 15.16 29.37
C GLY A 534 33.82 15.79 28.20
N THR A 535 33.13 15.00 27.38
CA THR A 535 32.21 15.50 26.35
C THR A 535 30.77 15.46 26.89
N TYR A 536 30.04 16.58 26.75
CA TYR A 536 28.63 16.63 27.13
C TYR A 536 27.80 15.95 26.05
N LYS A 537 26.99 14.96 26.39
CA LYS A 537 26.30 14.10 25.42
C LYS A 537 24.82 14.46 25.26
N TYR A 538 24.19 13.80 24.29
CA TYR A 538 22.74 13.72 24.14
C TYR A 538 22.36 12.33 23.65
N LEU A 539 21.15 11.90 24.02
CA LEU A 539 20.49 10.73 23.46
C LEU A 539 19.67 11.18 22.26
N GLU A 540 19.96 10.58 21.11
CA GLU A 540 19.16 10.70 19.89
C GLU A 540 18.43 9.38 19.63
N VAL A 541 17.13 9.46 19.36
CA VAL A 541 16.28 8.29 19.10
C VAL A 541 15.50 8.51 17.81
N ALA A 542 15.54 7.53 16.92
CA ALA A 542 14.66 7.43 15.77
C ALA A 542 13.63 6.33 16.03
N TYR A 543 12.35 6.67 16.01
CA TYR A 543 11.25 5.73 16.25
C TYR A 543 10.06 6.00 15.33
N SER A 544 9.24 4.98 15.09
CA SER A 544 7.95 5.11 14.44
C SER A 544 6.83 4.73 15.41
N CYS A 545 5.62 5.15 15.07
CA CYS A 545 4.40 4.72 15.75
C CYS A 545 3.69 3.74 14.83
N ARG A 546 3.52 2.52 15.33
CA ARG A 546 2.91 1.41 14.59
C ARG A 546 1.57 1.04 15.17
N CYS A 547 0.66 0.61 14.31
CA CYS A 547 -0.61 0.07 14.76
C CYS A 547 -0.44 -1.31 15.37
N MET A 548 -1.09 -1.51 16.52
CA MET A 548 -1.04 -2.76 17.28
C MET A 548 -2.04 -3.80 16.76
#